data_AF-A0A838GA15-F1
#
_entry.id   AF-A0A838GA15-F1
#
_cell.length_a   1.000
_cell.length_b   1.000
_cell.length_c   1.000
_cell.angle_alpha   90.00
_cell.angle_beta   90.00
_cell.angle_gamma   90.00
#
_symmetry.space_group_name_H-M   'P 1'
#
loop_
_entity.id
_entity.type
_entity.pdbx_description
1 polymer ?
#
loop_
_entity_poly.entity_id
_entity_poly.type
_entity_poly.pdbx_seq_one_letter_code
_entity_poly.pdbx_strand_id
1 'polypeptide(L)'
;MNTMRKMPHAVVKISSTSHARLREIAKAEQRPMGEIVNDLIERYELEQFWKRAHDAVERLRSDPVAWNDYREEALMLQGGSMDGLDDEPPYYTPEEEEEILAEHARSQGG
;
A
#
# COMPACT_ATOMS: atom_id res chain seq x y z
N MET A 1 -17.85 -9.49 -30.96
CA MET A 1 -16.40 -9.30 -31.09
C MET A 1 -16.07 -7.92 -30.56
N ASN A 2 -15.49 -7.84 -29.36
CA ASN A 2 -15.15 -6.58 -28.71
C ASN A 2 -13.82 -6.08 -29.31
N THR A 3 -13.83 -4.95 -30.01
CA THR A 3 -12.62 -4.35 -30.56
C THR A 3 -11.78 -3.79 -29.42
N MET A 4 -10.63 -4.42 -29.15
CA MET A 4 -9.60 -3.88 -28.26
C MET A 4 -9.24 -2.47 -28.75
N ARG A 5 -9.62 -1.44 -27.98
CA ARG A 5 -9.25 -0.04 -28.24
C ARG A 5 -7.73 0.03 -28.24
N LYS A 6 -7.13 0.28 -29.41
CA LYS A 6 -5.68 0.47 -29.55
C LYS A 6 -5.25 1.62 -28.62
N MET A 7 -4.42 1.32 -27.61
CA MET A 7 -3.89 2.37 -26.75
C MET A 7 -2.97 3.28 -27.58
N PRO A 8 -3.13 4.61 -27.50
CA PRO A 8 -2.25 5.53 -28.20
C PRO A 8 -0.83 5.41 -27.65
N HIS A 9 0.13 5.18 -28.53
CA HIS A 9 1.55 5.21 -28.16
C HIS A 9 2.09 6.62 -28.35
N ALA A 10 2.76 7.15 -27.33
CA ALA A 10 3.46 8.43 -27.38
C ALA A 10 4.96 8.21 -27.29
N VAL A 11 5.74 9.01 -28.02
CA VAL A 11 7.20 9.00 -27.94
C VAL A 11 7.63 10.12 -27.00
N VAL A 12 8.24 9.76 -25.88
CA VAL A 12 8.80 10.71 -24.91
C VAL A 12 10.31 10.79 -25.09
N LYS A 13 10.84 12.01 -25.21
CA LYS A 13 12.29 12.22 -25.25
C LYS A 13 12.85 12.13 -23.82
N ILE A 14 13.83 11.26 -23.64
CA ILE A 14 14.59 11.11 -22.39
C ILE A 14 16.08 11.21 -22.68
N SER A 15 16.90 11.42 -21.64
CA SER A 15 18.36 11.41 -21.82
C SER A 15 18.85 10.05 -22.31
N SER A 16 19.94 10.04 -23.08
CA SER A 16 20.56 8.79 -23.55
C SER A 16 20.99 7.89 -22.39
N THR A 17 21.47 8.49 -21.30
CA THR A 17 21.83 7.78 -20.07
C THR A 17 20.62 7.12 -19.41
N SER A 18 19.48 7.82 -19.31
CA SER A 18 18.23 7.26 -18.75
C SER A 18 17.71 6.12 -19.61
N HIS A 19 17.72 6.28 -20.93
CA HIS A 19 17.34 5.21 -21.86
C HIS A 19 18.22 3.98 -21.71
N ALA A 20 19.55 4.16 -21.63
CA ALA A 20 20.48 3.05 -21.42
C ALA A 20 20.20 2.30 -20.11
N ARG A 21 19.96 3.03 -19.00
CA ARG A 21 19.60 2.42 -17.72
C ARG A 21 18.28 1.66 -17.79
N LEU A 22 17.24 2.25 -18.38
CA LEU A 22 15.95 1.60 -18.55
C LEU A 22 16.06 0.32 -19.39
N ARG A 23 16.96 0.32 -20.39
CA ARG A 23 17.26 -0.87 -21.20
C ARG A 23 17.89 -1.99 -20.39
N GLU A 24 18.86 -1.67 -19.54
CA GLU A 24 19.49 -2.69 -18.68
C GLU A 24 18.50 -3.27 -17.67
N ILE A 25 17.65 -2.42 -17.06
CA ILE A 25 16.57 -2.88 -16.15
C ILE A 25 15.60 -3.79 -16.89
N ALA A 26 15.11 -3.38 -18.05
CA ALA A 26 14.21 -4.18 -18.88
C ALA A 26 14.79 -5.54 -19.26
N LYS A 27 16.10 -5.59 -19.57
CA LYS A 27 16.79 -6.84 -19.87
C LYS A 27 16.92 -7.73 -18.64
N ALA A 28 17.26 -7.16 -17.48
CA ALA A 28 17.41 -7.90 -16.23
C ALA A 28 16.07 -8.50 -15.75
N GLU A 29 14.99 -7.72 -15.84
CA GLU A 29 13.65 -8.15 -15.43
C GLU A 29 12.91 -8.96 -16.51
N GLN A 30 13.43 -9.02 -17.74
CA GLN A 30 12.77 -9.61 -18.92
C GLN A 30 11.39 -9.00 -19.20
N ARG A 31 11.26 -7.69 -18.99
CA ARG A 31 10.01 -6.94 -19.13
C ARG A 31 10.12 -5.82 -20.16
N PRO A 32 9.05 -5.47 -20.88
CA PRO A 32 9.06 -4.32 -21.79
C PRO A 32 9.34 -3.01 -21.04
N MET A 33 10.17 -2.14 -21.59
CA MET A 33 10.48 -0.83 -20.98
C MET A 33 9.22 0.00 -20.67
N GLY A 34 8.20 -0.07 -21.52
CA GLY A 34 6.95 0.65 -21.32
C GLY A 34 6.17 0.16 -20.08
N GLU A 35 6.22 -1.14 -19.79
CA GLU A 35 5.59 -1.71 -18.60
C GLU A 35 6.32 -1.25 -17.34
N ILE A 36 7.65 -1.29 -17.35
CA ILE A 36 8.47 -0.77 -16.25
C ILE A 36 8.21 0.72 -16.01
N VAL A 37 8.08 1.51 -17.07
CA VAL A 37 7.75 2.95 -16.94
C VAL A 37 6.38 3.14 -16.31
N ASN A 38 5.37 2.36 -16.70
CA ASN A 38 4.03 2.44 -16.10
C ASN A 38 4.08 2.14 -14.61
N ASP A 39 4.72 1.04 -14.20
CA ASP A 39 4.87 0.69 -12.78
C ASP A 39 5.59 1.79 -11.99
N LEU A 40 6.65 2.38 -12.57
CA LEU A 40 7.38 3.46 -11.91
C LEU A 40 6.54 4.72 -11.75
N ILE A 41 5.66 5.02 -12.72
CA ILE A 41 4.69 6.13 -12.61
C ILE A 41 3.70 5.84 -11.50
N GLU A 42 3.10 4.65 -11.44
CA GLU A 42 2.14 4.27 -10.41
C GLU A 42 2.76 4.35 -9.00
N ARG A 43 4.00 3.86 -8.86
CA ARG A 43 4.75 3.98 -7.59
C ARG A 43 4.98 5.43 -7.20
N TYR A 44 5.41 6.26 -8.14
CA TYR A 44 5.61 7.68 -7.90
C TYR A 44 4.29 8.38 -7.50
N GLU A 45 3.19 8.07 -8.17
CA GLU A 45 1.88 8.63 -7.84
C GLU A 45 1.42 8.22 -6.43
N LEU A 46 1.64 6.95 -6.06
CA LEU A 46 1.34 6.43 -4.73
C LEU A 46 2.20 7.09 -3.65
N GLU A 47 3.50 7.22 -3.88
CA GLU A 47 4.42 7.93 -2.98
C GLU A 47 3.98 9.38 -2.78
N GLN A 48 3.63 10.07 -3.86
CA GLN A 48 3.16 11.45 -3.81
C GLN A 48 1.79 11.57 -3.12
N PHE A 49 0.91 10.58 -3.28
CA PHE A 49 -0.34 10.51 -2.53
C PHE A 49 -0.09 10.42 -1.03
N TRP A 50 0.74 9.46 -0.59
CA TRP A 50 1.04 9.28 0.83
C TRP A 50 1.75 10.47 1.44
N LYS A 51 2.69 11.09 0.71
CA LYS A 51 3.33 12.33 1.15
C LYS A 51 2.30 13.43 1.41
N ARG A 52 1.38 13.67 0.47
CA ARG A 52 0.32 14.68 0.65
C ARG A 52 -0.65 14.34 1.80
N ALA A 53 -0.99 13.07 1.96
CA ALA A 53 -1.84 12.61 3.05
C ALA A 53 -1.17 12.86 4.41
N HIS A 54 0.10 12.50 4.53
CA HIS A 54 0.89 12.76 5.73
C HIS A 54 0.99 14.26 6.03
N ASP A 55 1.37 15.08 5.04
CA ASP A 55 1.44 16.53 5.17
C ASP A 55 0.08 17.15 5.58
N ALA A 56 -1.04 16.58 5.12
CA ALA A 56 -2.37 17.02 5.53
C ALA A 56 -2.67 16.69 6.99
N VAL A 57 -2.31 15.49 7.46
CA VAL A 57 -2.50 15.09 8.87
C VAL A 57 -1.60 15.91 9.79
N GLU A 58 -0.35 16.19 9.40
CA GLU A 58 0.55 17.02 10.21
C GLU A 58 0.06 18.47 10.32
N ARG A 59 -0.51 19.02 9.23
CA ARG A 59 -1.18 20.32 9.28
C ARG A 59 -2.41 20.30 10.19
N LEU A 60 -3.22 19.25 10.13
CA LEU A 60 -4.38 19.08 11.00
C LEU A 60 -3.97 19.02 12.49
N ARG A 61 -2.95 18.23 12.82
CA ARG A 61 -2.42 18.11 14.20
C ARG A 61 -1.83 19.41 14.75
N SER A 62 -1.31 20.26 13.87
CA SER A 62 -0.74 21.56 14.24
C SER A 62 -1.80 22.62 14.54
N ASP A 63 -3.08 22.37 14.21
CA ASP A 63 -4.22 23.20 14.58
C ASP A 63 -4.96 22.56 15.76
N PRO A 64 -4.84 23.09 17.00
CA PRO A 64 -5.43 22.47 18.18
C PRO A 64 -6.95 22.39 18.15
N VAL A 65 -7.63 23.33 17.48
CA VAL A 65 -9.10 23.34 17.39
C VAL A 65 -9.54 22.25 16.43
N ALA A 66 -9.02 22.26 15.20
CA ALA A 66 -9.37 21.26 14.20
C ALA A 66 -8.94 19.84 14.62
N TRP A 67 -7.83 19.70 15.34
CA TRP A 67 -7.41 18.41 15.88
C TRP A 67 -8.36 17.88 16.95
N ASN A 68 -8.89 18.75 17.82
CA ASN A 68 -9.86 18.34 18.82
C ASN A 68 -11.17 17.87 18.15
N ASP A 69 -11.67 18.62 17.17
CA ASP A 69 -12.88 18.26 16.42
C ASP A 69 -12.74 16.88 15.73
N TYR A 70 -11.61 16.63 15.06
CA TYR A 70 -11.32 15.33 14.46
C TYR A 70 -11.28 14.19 15.48
N ARG A 71 -10.71 14.44 16.68
CA ARG A 71 -10.64 13.42 17.73
C ARG A 71 -12.01 13.09 18.31
N GLU A 72 -12.88 14.09 18.47
CA GLU A 72 -14.26 13.88 18.92
C GLU A 72 -15.04 13.05 17.89
N GLU A 73 -14.89 13.36 16.60
CA GLU A 73 -15.45 12.55 15.51
C GLU A 73 -14.91 11.11 15.52
N ALA A 74 -13.59 10.94 15.62
CA ALA A 74 -12.96 9.62 15.65
C ALA A 74 -13.44 8.78 16.85
N LEU A 75 -13.60 9.38 18.03
CA LEU A 75 -14.15 8.71 19.22
C LEU A 75 -15.61 8.29 19.02
N MET A 76 -16.43 9.13 18.38
CA MET A 76 -17.81 8.78 18.04
C MET A 76 -17.86 7.56 17.11
N LEU A 77 -17.01 7.55 16.08
CA LEU A 77 -16.95 6.46 15.10
C LEU A 77 -16.35 5.18 15.67
N GLN A 78 -15.45 5.28 16.65
CA GLN A 78 -14.87 4.12 17.33
C GLN A 78 -15.95 3.24 17.98
N GLY A 79 -17.07 3.81 18.44
CA GLY A 79 -18.19 3.03 18.98
C GLY A 79 -18.79 2.02 17.97
N GLY A 80 -18.63 2.25 16.66
CA GLY A 80 -19.04 1.33 15.60
C GLY A 80 -17.99 0.28 15.23
N SER A 81 -16.81 0.27 15.84
CA SER A 81 -15.72 -0.64 15.44
C SER A 81 -16.04 -2.13 15.70
N MET A 82 -16.96 -2.39 16.63
CA MET A 82 -17.43 -3.74 16.98
C MET A 82 -18.77 -4.09 16.32
N ASP A 83 -19.33 -3.20 15.50
CA ASP A 83 -20.61 -3.45 14.83
C ASP A 83 -20.47 -4.60 13.81
N GLY A 84 -21.35 -5.59 13.91
CA GLY A 84 -21.31 -6.80 13.08
C GLY A 84 -20.23 -7.83 13.45
N LEU A 85 -19.52 -7.66 14.57
CA LEU A 85 -18.61 -8.66 15.12
C LEU A 85 -19.30 -9.38 16.30
N ASP A 86 -19.45 -10.70 16.21
CA ASP A 86 -19.87 -11.53 17.34
C ASP A 86 -18.67 -11.78 18.27
N ASP A 87 -18.92 -11.87 19.58
CA ASP A 87 -17.93 -12.33 20.56
C ASP A 87 -17.81 -13.86 20.45
N GLU A 88 -17.20 -14.30 19.35
CA GLU A 88 -16.98 -15.72 19.08
C GLU A 88 -15.96 -16.29 20.06
N PRO A 89 -16.18 -17.53 20.57
CA PRO A 89 -15.15 -18.20 21.34
C PRO A 89 -13.88 -18.35 20.49
N PRO A 90 -12.68 -18.41 21.12
CA PRO A 90 -11.43 -18.60 20.42
C PRO A 90 -11.50 -19.78 19.44
N TYR A 91 -10.94 -19.59 18.23
CA TYR A 91 -10.96 -20.61 17.18
C TYR A 91 -10.17 -21.87 17.56
N TYR A 92 -9.21 -21.74 18.48
CA TYR A 92 -8.35 -22.80 18.99
C TYR A 92 -8.60 -23.02 20.47
N THR A 93 -8.46 -24.26 20.93
CA THR A 93 -8.34 -24.50 22.37
C THR A 93 -7.01 -23.95 22.89
N PRO A 94 -6.88 -23.68 24.20
CA PRO A 94 -5.60 -23.27 24.78
C PRO A 94 -4.45 -24.23 24.46
N GLU A 95 -4.71 -25.54 24.41
CA GLU A 95 -3.69 -26.54 24.06
C GLU A 95 -3.26 -26.43 22.58
N GLU A 96 -4.20 -26.21 21.67
CA GLU A 96 -3.91 -26.00 20.24
C GLU A 96 -3.15 -24.69 20.01
N GLU A 97 -3.49 -23.63 20.73
CA GLU A 97 -2.79 -22.35 20.68
C GLU A 97 -1.34 -22.48 21.17
N GLU A 98 -1.12 -23.20 22.27
CA GLU A 98 0.23 -23.53 22.76
C GLU A 98 1.04 -24.33 21.73
N GLU A 99 0.42 -25.27 21.04
CA GLU A 99 1.07 -26.05 19.98
C GLU A 99 1.47 -25.18 18.77
N ILE A 100 0.57 -24.30 18.32
CA ILE A 100 0.80 -23.34 17.22
C ILE A 100 1.94 -22.39 17.58
N LEU A 101 1.93 -21.83 18.79
CA LEU A 101 2.98 -20.93 19.27
C LEU A 101 4.33 -21.65 19.36
N ALA A 102 4.35 -22.90 19.86
CA ALA A 102 5.55 -23.70 19.93
C ALA A 102 6.08 -24.08 18.54
N GLU A 103 5.20 -24.35 17.57
CA GLU A 103 5.58 -24.59 16.17
C GLU A 103 6.18 -23.35 15.52
N HIS A 104 5.56 -22.18 15.71
CA HIS A 104 6.07 -20.92 15.21
C HIS A 104 7.43 -20.56 15.83
N ALA A 105 7.63 -20.82 17.12
CA ALA A 105 8.92 -20.62 17.78
C ALA A 105 10.02 -21.53 17.21
N ARG A 106 9.68 -22.79 16.86
CA ARG A 106 10.60 -23.72 16.20
C ARG A 106 10.94 -23.30 14.76
N SER A 107 10.00 -22.72 14.03
CA SER A 107 10.20 -22.32 12.63
C SER A 107 10.96 -21.00 12.47
N GLN A 108 10.93 -20.10 13.46
CA GLN A 108 11.68 -18.83 13.45
C GLN A 108 13.11 -18.95 14.03
N GLY A 109 13.44 -20.07 14.69
CA GLY A 109 14.74 -20.31 15.34
C GLY A 109 15.73 -21.15 14.54
N GLY A 110 15.46 -21.42 13.25
CA GLY A 110 16.26 -22.26 12.35
C GLY A 110 17.02 -21.47 11.28
#